data_AF-A0A2E5WUL9-F1
#
_entry.id   AF-A0A2E5WUL9-F1
#
_cell.length_a   1.000
_cell.length_b   1.000
_cell.length_c   1.000
_cell.angle_alpha   90.00
_cell.angle_beta   90.00
_cell.angle_gamma   90.00
#
_symmetry.space_group_name_H-M   'P 1'
#
loop_
_entity.id
_entity.type
_entity.pdbx_description
1 polymer ?
#
loop_
_entity_poly.entity_id
_entity_poly.type
_entity_poly.pdbx_seq_one_letter_code
_entity_poly.pdbx_strand_id
1 'polypeptide(L)'
;MARKLPSQPEVNIGLVGHVDHGKTTLTQALSGVWTDTHSEERRRGISIKLGYADTAFYKTESGQYYATGRNPEGGDDVDSE
;
A
#
# COMPACT_ATOMS: atom_id res chain seq x y z
N MET A 1 -9.86 3.36 6.67
CA MET A 1 -9.42 4.76 6.81
C MET A 1 -7.99 4.80 6.34
N ALA A 2 -7.62 5.73 5.45
CA ALA A 2 -6.23 5.89 5.03
C ALA A 2 -5.38 6.24 6.25
N ARG A 3 -4.30 5.50 6.48
CA ARG A 3 -3.37 5.78 7.59
C ARG A 3 -2.72 7.14 7.35
N LYS A 4 -2.56 7.93 8.41
CA LYS A 4 -1.88 9.22 8.33
C LYS A 4 -0.41 8.97 8.06
N LEU A 5 0.07 9.41 6.90
CA LEU A 5 1.48 9.33 6.55
C LEU A 5 2.26 10.50 7.18
N PRO A 6 3.55 10.29 7.49
CA PRO A 6 4.39 11.32 8.10
C PRO A 6 4.64 12.50 7.16
N SER A 7 4.81 12.24 5.87
CA SER A 7 5.12 13.23 4.84
C SER A 7 4.35 12.97 3.55
N GLN A 8 4.42 13.92 2.61
CA GLN A 8 3.83 13.76 1.29
C GLN A 8 4.60 12.71 0.47
N PRO A 9 3.92 11.84 -0.30
CA PRO A 9 4.59 10.91 -1.20
C PRO A 9 5.47 11.64 -2.21
N GLU A 10 6.74 11.25 -2.28
CA GLU A 10 7.73 11.83 -3.20
C GLU A 10 7.89 11.02 -4.49
N VAL A 11 7.44 9.77 -4.50
CA VAL A 11 7.60 8.83 -5.62
C VAL A 11 6.30 8.10 -5.92
N ASN A 12 5.99 7.96 -7.22
CA ASN A 12 4.87 7.16 -7.70
C ASN A 12 5.40 5.83 -8.24
N ILE A 13 4.85 4.72 -7.75
CA ILE A 13 5.21 3.36 -8.18
C ILE A 13 4.03 2.77 -8.95
N GLY A 14 4.22 2.53 -10.25
CA GLY A 14 3.23 1.89 -11.11
C GLY A 14 3.30 0.37 -11.04
N LEU A 15 2.19 -0.29 -10.67
CA LEU A 15 2.10 -1.74 -10.66
C LEU A 15 1.45 -2.25 -11.95
N VAL A 16 2.22 -3.00 -12.74
CA VAL A 16 1.79 -3.57 -14.03
C VAL A 16 1.93 -5.08 -14.06
N GLY A 17 1.14 -5.77 -14.88
CA GLY A 17 1.16 -7.23 -14.97
C GLY A 17 -0.11 -7.82 -15.58
N HIS A 18 -0.11 -9.13 -15.87
CA HIS A 18 -1.24 -9.85 -16.46
C HIS A 18 -2.49 -9.84 -15.56
N VAL A 19 -3.66 -10.11 -16.14
CA VAL A 19 -4.92 -10.20 -15.39
C VAL A 19 -4.78 -11.23 -14.26
N ASP A 20 -5.40 -10.97 -13.12
CA ASP A 20 -5.39 -11.83 -11.93
C ASP A 20 -4.03 -12.13 -11.27
N HIS A 21 -2.96 -11.45 -11.65
CA HIS A 21 -1.66 -11.54 -10.97
C HIS A 21 -1.63 -10.84 -9.58
N GLY A 22 -2.79 -10.56 -8.99
CA GLY A 22 -2.87 -10.02 -7.63
C GLY A 22 -2.35 -8.60 -7.47
N LYS A 23 -2.41 -7.76 -8.52
CA LYS A 23 -1.91 -6.38 -8.48
C LYS A 23 -2.59 -5.57 -7.35
N THR A 24 -3.92 -5.54 -7.34
CA THR A 24 -4.70 -4.89 -6.28
C THR A 24 -4.36 -5.47 -4.90
N THR A 25 -4.20 -6.79 -4.81
CA THR A 25 -3.85 -7.48 -3.55
C THR A 25 -2.48 -7.04 -3.03
N LEU A 26 -1.50 -6.86 -3.90
CA LEU A 26 -0.18 -6.36 -3.52
C LEU A 26 -0.26 -4.91 -3.05
N THR A 27 -1.01 -4.05 -3.75
CA THR A 27 -1.23 -2.67 -3.32
C THR A 27 -1.90 -2.61 -1.94
N GLN A 28 -2.90 -3.46 -1.68
CA GLN A 28 -3.52 -3.59 -0.36
C GLN A 28 -2.52 -4.08 0.69
N ALA A 29 -1.66 -5.03 0.35
CA ALA A 29 -0.67 -5.54 1.29
C ALA A 29 0.35 -4.46 1.69
N LEU A 30 0.72 -3.58 0.77
CA LEU A 30 1.70 -2.51 1.00
C LEU A 30 1.11 -1.25 1.65
N SER A 31 -0.09 -0.83 1.23
CA SER A 31 -0.72 0.41 1.72
C SER A 31 -1.75 0.19 2.83
N GLY A 32 -2.26 -1.04 2.97
CA GLY A 32 -3.45 -1.34 3.79
C GLY A 32 -4.76 -0.86 3.15
N VAL A 33 -4.72 -0.25 1.96
CA VAL A 33 -5.89 0.32 1.27
C VAL A 33 -6.29 -0.55 0.09
N TRP A 34 -7.58 -0.88 0.02
CA TRP A 34 -8.14 -1.57 -1.14
C TRP A 34 -8.50 -0.54 -2.21
N THR A 35 -7.83 -0.60 -3.36
CA THR A 35 -7.95 0.44 -4.41
C THR A 35 -9.15 0.26 -5.34
N ASP A 36 -9.70 -0.94 -5.50
CA ASP A 36 -10.91 -1.15 -6.30
C ASP A 36 -12.14 -0.72 -5.48
N THR A 37 -12.43 0.57 -5.55
CA THR A 37 -13.49 1.24 -4.78
C THR A 37 -14.84 1.22 -5.51
N HIS A 38 -14.87 1.00 -6.82
CA HIS A 38 -16.13 0.99 -7.56
C HIS A 38 -16.85 -0.36 -7.43
N SER A 39 -18.16 -0.29 -7.23
CA SER A 39 -19.03 -1.46 -7.12
C SER A 39 -19.00 -2.34 -8.37
N GLU A 40 -18.79 -1.77 -9.56
CA GLU A 40 -18.61 -2.53 -10.80
C GLU A 40 -17.28 -3.27 -10.87
N GLU A 41 -16.20 -2.68 -10.35
CA GLU A 41 -14.87 -3.32 -10.29
C GLU A 41 -14.93 -4.55 -9.39
N ARG A 42 -15.54 -4.36 -8.20
CA ARG A 42 -15.69 -5.44 -7.22
C ARG A 42 -16.64 -6.54 -7.68
N ARG A 43 -17.69 -6.20 -8.45
CA ARG A 43 -18.65 -7.15 -9.00
C ARG A 43 -18.09 -7.96 -10.17
N ARG A 44 -17.23 -7.35 -10.99
CA ARG A 44 -16.67 -7.98 -12.20
C ARG A 44 -15.28 -8.58 -11.98
N GLY A 45 -14.64 -8.30 -10.84
CA GLY A 45 -13.28 -8.80 -10.54
C GLY A 45 -12.20 -8.16 -11.42
N ILE A 46 -12.49 -7.00 -12.02
CA ILE A 46 -11.56 -6.29 -12.91
C ILE A 46 -11.36 -4.86 -12.41
N SER A 47 -10.13 -4.35 -12.50
CA SER A 47 -9.88 -2.92 -12.29
C SER A 47 -10.32 -2.14 -13.53
N ILE A 48 -11.21 -1.16 -13.35
CA ILE A 48 -11.77 -0.34 -14.43
C ILE A 48 -11.10 1.03 -14.43
N LYS A 49 -10.79 1.57 -13.25
CA LYS A 49 -10.07 2.83 -13.07
C LYS A 49 -8.70 2.61 -12.48
N LEU A 50 -7.85 3.64 -12.63
CA LEU A 50 -6.57 3.72 -11.93
C LEU A 50 -6.84 3.85 -10.43
N GLY A 51 -6.49 2.80 -9.69
CA GLY A 51 -6.48 2.80 -8.24
C GLY A 51 -5.22 3.46 -7.70
N TYR A 52 -5.38 4.35 -6.73
CA TYR A 52 -4.25 5.01 -6.05
C TYR A 52 -4.28 4.70 -4.56
N ALA A 53 -3.12 4.43 -3.99
CA ALA A 53 -2.95 4.23 -2.56
C ALA A 53 -1.56 4.67 -2.14
N ASP A 54 -1.50 5.42 -1.04
CA ASP A 54 -0.25 5.89 -0.48
C ASP A 54 0.33 4.85 0.48
N THR A 55 1.66 4.73 0.52
CA THR A 55 2.38 3.90 1.48
C THR A 55 3.70 4.55 1.85
N ALA A 56 4.08 4.45 3.13
CA ALA A 56 5.43 4.76 3.60
C ALA A 56 6.18 3.47 3.96
N PHE A 57 7.47 3.48 3.68
CA PHE A 57 8.40 2.43 4.08
C PHE A 57 9.24 2.92 5.25
N TYR A 58 9.30 2.11 6.29
CA TYR A 58 10.06 2.39 7.49
C TYR A 58 11.20 1.39 7.61
N LYS A 59 12.21 1.74 8.40
CA LYS A 59 13.37 0.91 8.66
C LYS A 59 13.58 0.78 10.16
N THR A 60 13.70 -0.45 10.66
CA THR A 60 14.06 -0.71 12.06
C THR A 60 15.53 -0.41 12.33
N GLU A 61 15.91 -0.24 13.59
CA GLU A 61 17.31 -0.13 14.02
C GLU A 61 18.12 -1.38 13.63
N SER A 62 17.47 -2.54 13.60
CA SER A 62 18.02 -3.82 13.15
C SER A 62 18.22 -3.91 11.62
N GLY A 63 17.82 -2.90 10.85
CA GLY A 63 18.04 -2.81 9.40
C GLY A 63 16.96 -3.47 8.55
N GLN A 64 15.82 -3.87 9.12
CA GLN A 64 14.69 -4.47 8.39
C GLN A 64 13.77 -3.38 7.85
N TYR A 65 13.36 -3.51 6.58
CA TYR A 65 12.39 -2.61 5.96
C TYR A 65 10.98 -3.18 6.06
N TYR A 66 10.01 -2.34 6.39
CA TYR A 66 8.61 -2.72 6.46
C TYR A 66 7.71 -1.62 5.89
N ALA A 67 6.56 -2.04 5.37
CA ALA A 67 5.53 -1.12 4.92
C ALA A 67 4.66 -0.66 6.10
N THR A 68 4.07 0.52 5.97
CA THR A 68 3.23 1.17 6.99
C THR A 68 2.30 0.18 7.70
N GLY A 69 2.44 0.10 9.02
CA GLY A 69 1.56 -0.71 9.85
C GLY A 69 1.86 -2.20 9.90
N ARG A 70 3.03 -2.61 9.40
CA ARG A 70 3.56 -3.96 9.52
C ARG A 70 4.88 -3.99 10.31
N ASN A 71 4.99 -3.11 11.31
CA ASN A 71 6.18 -3.06 12.16
C ASN A 71 6.47 -4.46 12.76
N PRO A 72 7.62 -5.08 12.44
CA PRO A 72 7.96 -6.41 12.95
C PRO A 72 8.21 -6.43 14.46
N GLU A 73 8.48 -5.28 15.07
CA GLU A 73 8.75 -5.15 16.51
C GLU A 73 7.48 -4.81 17.32
N GLY A 74 6.32 -4.69 16.65
CA GLY A 74 5.01 -4.51 17.31
C GLY A 74 4.76 -3.12 17.89
N GLY A 75 5.60 -2.13 17.59
CA GLY A 75 5.41 -0.72 17.95
C GLY A 75 4.70 0.09 16.87
N ASP A 76 4.41 1.36 17.18
CA ASP A 76 3.96 2.33 16.17
C ASP A 76 5.05 2.53 15.10
N ASP A 77 4.64 2.94 13.90
CA ASP A 77 5.55 3.24 12.81
C ASP A 77 6.41 4.45 13.22
N VAL A 78 7.66 4.21 13.60
CA VAL A 78 8.62 5.26 14.01
C VAL A 78 9.23 5.90 12.79
N ASP A 79 9.04 7.21 12.68
CA ASP A 79 9.73 8.04 11.70
C ASP A 79 11.19 8.16 12.12
N SER A 80 12.07 7.46 11.42
CA SER A 80 13.51 7.64 11.57
C SER A 80 13.87 8.94 10.86
N GLU A 81 13.72 10.07 11.54
CA GLU A 81 14.21 11.39 11.09
C GLU A 81 15.71 11.34 10.71
#